data_AF-A0A836VK29-F1
#
_entry.id   AF-A0A836VK29-F1
#
_cell.length_a   1.000
_cell.length_b   1.000
_cell.length_c   1.000
_cell.angle_alpha   90.00
_cell.angle_beta   90.00
_cell.angle_gamma   90.00
#
_symmetry.space_group_name_H-M   'P 1'
#
loop_
_entity.id
_entity.type
_entity.pdbx_description
1 polymer ?
#
loop_
_entity_poly.entity_id
_entity_poly.type
_entity_poly.pdbx_seq_one_letter_code
_entity_poly.pdbx_strand_id
1 'polypeptide(L)' 'MVADLSFAAEELGIKYFLISFTDVFGVVRSKLVPAHAIADMEGSGASFAGF' A
#
# COMPACT_ATOMS: atom_id res chain seq x y z
N MET A 1 -1.89 -14.84 11.23
CA MET A 1 -2.91 -14.63 10.19
C MET A 1 -2.38 -13.50 9.33
N VAL A 2 -1.92 -13.79 8.12
CA VAL A 2 -1.51 -12.73 7.17
C VAL A 2 -2.81 -12.02 6.80
N ALA A 3 -2.86 -10.70 6.97
CA ALA A 3 -4.07 -9.92 6.72
C ALA A 3 -4.20 -9.71 5.20
N ASP A 4 -5.08 -10.47 4.54
CA ASP A 4 -5.34 -10.30 3.10
C ASP A 4 -5.97 -8.92 2.85
N LEU A 5 -5.16 -8.01 2.33
CA LEU A 5 -5.58 -6.63 2.07
C LEU A 5 -6.64 -6.53 0.97
N SER A 6 -6.70 -7.53 0.08
CA SER A 6 -7.71 -7.58 -0.99
C SER A 6 -9.07 -7.93 -0.41
N PHE A 7 -9.11 -8.93 0.47
CA PHE A 7 -10.34 -9.29 1.20
C PHE A 7 -10.84 -8.11 2.06
N ALA A 8 -9.94 -7.47 2.81
CA ALA A 8 -10.28 -6.28 3.60
C ALA A 8 -10.77 -5.13 2.71
N ALA A 9 -10.25 -4.98 1.49
CA ALA A 9 -10.71 -3.96 0.56
C ALA A 9 -12.16 -4.19 0.12
N GLU A 10 -12.54 -5.44 -0.17
CA GLU A 10 -13.89 -5.82 -0.56
C GLU A 10 -14.88 -5.64 0.61
N GLU A 11 -14.53 -6.14 1.80
CA GLU A 11 -15.39 -6.08 2.98
C GLU A 11 -15.64 -4.63 3.43
N LEU A 12 -14.60 -3.79 3.42
CA LEU A 12 -14.66 -2.42 3.92
C LEU A 12 -14.96 -1.38 2.83
N GLY A 13 -15.08 -1.79 1.57
CA GLY A 13 -15.31 -0.89 0.44
C GLY A 13 -14.14 0.07 0.15
N ILE A 14 -12.91 -0.36 0.41
CA ILE A 14 -11.70 0.44 0.18
C ILE A 14 -11.39 0.46 -1.31
N LYS A 15 -11.32 1.67 -1.89
CA LYS A 15 -11.00 1.85 -3.32
C LYS A 15 -9.51 2.02 -3.58
N TYR A 16 -8.80 2.60 -2.62
CA TYR A 16 -7.39 2.93 -2.74
C TYR A 16 -6.67 2.77 -1.39
N PHE A 17 -5.42 2.39 -1.48
CA PHE A 17 -4.48 2.28 -0.37
C PHE A 17 -3.38 3.33 -0.52
N LEU A 18 -2.97 3.92 0.60
CA LEU A 18 -1.77 4.75 0.67
C LEU A 18 -0.65 3.95 1.30
N ILE A 19 0.20 3.35 0.45
CA ILE A 19 1.42 2.69 0.93
C ILE A 19 2.42 3.78 1.25
N SER A 20 2.84 3.88 2.51
CA SER A 20 3.57 5.04 3.04
C SER A 20 4.80 4.62 3.83
N PHE A 21 5.85 5.43 3.77
CA PHE A 21 7.01 5.33 4.65
C PHE A 21 7.50 6.71 5.06
N THR A 22 8.27 6.76 6.14
CA THR A 22 8.91 7.98 6.63
C THR A 22 10.40 7.91 6.31
N ASP A 23 10.92 8.94 5.65
CA ASP A 23 12.36 9.02 5.38
C ASP A 23 13.16 9.53 6.60
N VAL A 24 14.48 9.56 6.48
CA VAL A 24 15.40 9.96 7.58
C VAL A 24 15.25 11.42 8.01
N PHE A 25 14.61 12.27 7.20
CA PHE A 25 14.30 13.66 7.53
C PHE A 25 12.91 13.81 8.17
N GLY A 26 12.19 12.71 8.37
CA GLY A 26 10.84 12.71 8.93
C GLY A 26 9.75 13.01 7.88
N VAL A 27 10.07 13.06 6.59
CA VAL A 27 9.07 13.31 5.55
C VAL A 27 8.33 12.02 5.22
N VAL A 28 6.99 12.09 5.23
CA VAL A 28 6.13 10.99 4.81
C VAL A 28 5.99 10.99 3.29
N ARG A 29 6.29 9.85 2.69
CA ARG A 29 6.12 9.61 1.25
C ARG A 29 5.14 8.49 1.05
N SER A 30 4.21 8.68 0.12
CA SER A 30 3.14 7.73 -0.12
C SER A 30 2.91 7.50 -1.60
N LYS A 31 2.44 6.29 -1.94
CA LYS A 31 1.94 5.94 -3.27
C LYS A 31 0.48 5.54 -3.14
N LEU A 32 -0.37 6.18 -3.94
CA LEU A 32 -1.78 5.81 -4.05
C LEU A 32 -1.88 4.59 -4.96
N VAL A 33 -2.36 3.48 -4.41
CA VAL A 33 -2.50 2.20 -5.12
C VAL A 33 -3.97 1.81 -5.15
N PRO A 34 -4.54 1.45 -6.31
CA PRO A 34 -5.93 1.00 -6.38
C PRO A 34 -6.07 -0.40 -5.75
N ALA A 35 -7.24 -0.68 -5.17
CA ALA A 35 -7.49 -1.93 -4.46
C ALA A 35 -7.22 -3.20 -5.29
N HIS A 36 -7.48 -3.18 -6.60
CA HIS A 36 -7.22 -4.33 -7.48
C HIS A 36 -5.72 -4.68 -7.62
N ALA A 37 -4.81 -3.78 -7.26
CA ALA A 37 -3.36 -3.98 -7.35
C ALA A 37 -2.72 -4.22 -5.97
N ILE A 38 -3.51 -4.29 -4.88
CA ILE A 38 -2.94 -4.38 -3.53
C ILE A 38 -2.31 -5.74 -3.23
N ALA A 39 -2.88 -6.82 -3.78
CA ALA A 39 -2.39 -8.19 -3.60
C ALA A 39 -0.92 -8.35 -4.00
N ASP A 40 -0.55 -7.80 -5.16
CA ASP A 40 0.83 -7.84 -5.65
C ASP A 40 1.77 -7.05 -4.73
N MET A 41 1.31 -5.87 -4.28
CA MET A 41 2.10 -4.98 -3.42
C MET A 41 2.28 -5.52 -2.00
N GLU A 42 1.39 -6.38 -1.51
CA GLU A 42 1.52 -7.02 -0.19
C GLU A 42 2.74 -7.95 -0.15
N GLY A 43 3.01 -8.68 -1.24
CA GLY A 43 4.16 -9.58 -1.35
C GLY A 43 5.45 -8.90 -1.80
N SER A 44 5.38 -8.05 -2.83
CA SER A 44 6.57 -7.43 -3.44
C SER A 44 6.93 -6.06 -2.88
N GLY A 45 6.02 -5.42 -2.14
CA GLY A 45 6.10 -4.02 -1.77
C GLY A 45 5.76 -3.09 -2.95
N ALA A 46 5.52 -1.82 -2.63
CA ALA A 46 5.35 -0.77 -3.64
C ALA A 46 6.69 -0.20 -4.09
N SER A 47 6.88 -0.11 -5.40
CA SER A 47 8.05 0.54 -5.97
C SER A 47 8.01 2.06 -5.77
N PHE A 48 9.09 2.57 -5.21
CA PHE A 48 9.44 3.99 -5.14
C PHE A 48 10.79 4.17 -5.83
N ALA A 49 10.95 5.25 -6.61
CA ALA A 49 12.28 5.68 -7.00
C ALA A 49 12.97 6.17 -5.72
N GLY A 50 14.02 5.45 -5.29
CA GLY A 50 14.92 5.95 -4.26
C GLY A 50 15.47 7.30 -4.72
N PHE A 51 15.52 8.24 -3.78
CA PHE A 51 16.10 9.57 -3.95
C PHE A 51 17.44 9.55 -4.71
#